data_AF-X1EFN5-F1
#
_entry.id   AF-X1EFN5-F1
#
_cell.length_a   1.000
_cell.length_b   1.000
_cell.length_c   1.000
_cell.angle_alpha   90.00
_cell.angle_beta   90.00
_cell.angle_gamma   90.00
#
_symmetry.space_group_name_H-M   'P 1'
#
loop_
_entity.id
_entity.type
_entity.pdbx_description
1 polymer ?
#
loop_
_entity_poly.entity_id
_entity_poly.type
_entity_poly.pdbx_seq_one_letter_code
_entity_poly.pdbx_strand_id
1 'polypeptide(L)'
;LFPEQHFTQPPPRFTEATLIKMLEQWGIGRPSTYAPILSTIQGREYVTKTKGSFQPTELGFVVNDLLSQYFPDIVDINFTARMEEELDEIVSENREWVHVVQDFYTPFEKSLQNATQLMEKVKLPDELTEEVCPECGKPLAIKMGRYGKFLACSGYPGCKYTKSYQVKLGVNCPECGSELVERISRKKRVFYGCSNYPNCQFATNFKPLPQPCPKCGGLLT
;
A
#
# COMPACT_ATOMS: atom_id res chain seq x y z
N LEU A 1 -22.83 14.00 -38.34
CA LEU A 1 -22.56 13.07 -37.21
C LEU A 1 -21.15 12.56 -37.41
N PHE A 2 -20.19 13.02 -36.61
CA PHE A 2 -18.83 12.48 -36.66
C PHE A 2 -18.84 11.14 -35.92
N PRO A 3 -18.24 10.07 -36.48
CA PRO A 3 -18.19 8.77 -35.83
C PRO A 3 -17.28 8.87 -34.59
N GLU A 4 -17.83 8.59 -33.41
CA GLU A 4 -17.05 8.52 -32.17
C GLU A 4 -16.40 7.14 -32.04
N GLN A 5 -15.09 7.15 -31.79
CA GLN A 5 -14.32 5.94 -31.55
C GLN A 5 -14.45 5.54 -30.08
N HIS A 6 -14.89 4.30 -29.83
CA HIS A 6 -14.96 3.73 -28.49
C HIS A 6 -13.87 2.68 -28.27
N PHE A 7 -13.38 2.59 -27.03
CA PHE A 7 -12.43 1.58 -26.58
C PHE A 7 -13.07 0.73 -25.50
N THR A 8 -12.70 -0.56 -25.46
CA THR A 8 -13.03 -1.44 -24.33
C THR A 8 -12.27 -0.96 -23.11
N GLN A 9 -12.99 -0.72 -22.01
CA GLN A 9 -12.37 -0.33 -20.76
C GLN A 9 -12.07 -1.57 -19.91
N PRO A 10 -10.92 -1.58 -19.20
CA PRO A 10 -10.67 -2.63 -18.22
C PRO A 10 -11.68 -2.55 -17.08
N PRO A 11 -11.86 -3.64 -16.30
CA PRO A 11 -12.70 -3.62 -15.13
C PRO A 11 -12.32 -2.47 -14.18
N PRO A 12 -13.29 -1.74 -13.62
CA PRO A 12 -13.00 -0.66 -12.69
C PRO A 12 -12.34 -1.23 -11.43
N ARG A 13 -11.38 -0.47 -10.89
CA ARG A 13 -10.77 -0.80 -9.59
C ARG A 13 -11.79 -0.59 -8.47
N PHE A 14 -11.56 -1.27 -7.35
CA PHE A 14 -12.43 -1.12 -6.18
C PHE A 14 -12.22 0.23 -5.49
N THR A 15 -13.30 0.97 -5.28
CA THR A 15 -13.43 1.99 -4.24
C THR A 15 -13.75 1.34 -2.89
N GLU A 16 -13.76 2.11 -1.81
CA GLU A 16 -14.20 1.63 -0.49
C GLU A 16 -15.62 1.08 -0.52
N ALA A 17 -16.57 1.82 -1.12
CA ALA A 17 -17.96 1.39 -1.19
C ALA A 17 -18.11 0.10 -2.01
N THR A 18 -17.44 0.00 -3.16
CA THR A 18 -17.53 -1.20 -3.99
C THR A 18 -16.81 -2.40 -3.37
N LEU A 19 -15.73 -2.18 -2.61
CA LEU A 19 -15.04 -3.25 -1.90
C LEU A 19 -15.89 -3.78 -0.74
N ILE A 20 -16.50 -2.88 0.05
CA ILE A 20 -17.45 -3.27 1.11
C ILE A 20 -18.60 -4.07 0.52
N LYS A 21 -19.19 -3.59 -0.58
CA LYS A 21 -20.28 -4.30 -1.27
C LYS A 21 -19.85 -5.71 -1.72
N MET A 22 -18.61 -5.87 -2.19
CA MET A 22 -18.07 -7.18 -2.54
C MET A 22 -17.88 -8.05 -1.29
N LEU A 23 -17.26 -7.54 -0.23
CA LEU A 23 -17.09 -8.29 1.02
C LEU A 23 -18.42 -8.79 1.56
N GLU A 24 -19.44 -7.93 1.59
CA GLU A 24 -20.81 -8.28 1.95
C GLU A 24 -21.41 -9.36 1.05
N GLN A 25 -21.27 -9.22 -0.28
CA GLN A 25 -21.78 -10.20 -1.24
C GLN A 25 -21.15 -11.59 -1.06
N TRP A 26 -19.89 -11.64 -0.65
CA TRP A 26 -19.16 -12.89 -0.40
C TRP A 26 -19.26 -13.37 1.05
N GLY A 27 -20.03 -12.70 1.91
CA GLY A 27 -20.17 -13.08 3.32
C GLY A 27 -18.94 -12.82 4.19
N ILE A 28 -17.96 -12.07 3.70
CA ILE A 28 -16.72 -11.77 4.42
C ILE A 28 -16.93 -10.52 5.28
N GLY A 29 -16.72 -10.65 6.60
CA GLY A 29 -16.85 -9.55 7.54
C GLY A 29 -18.30 -9.17 7.87
N ARG A 30 -18.44 -8.15 8.73
CA ARG A 30 -19.71 -7.64 9.27
C ARG A 30 -19.68 -6.10 9.28
N PRO A 31 -20.82 -5.42 9.48
CA PRO A 31 -20.86 -3.95 9.57
C PRO A 31 -19.86 -3.36 10.58
N SER A 32 -19.54 -4.10 11.64
CA SER A 32 -18.54 -3.74 12.65
C SER A 32 -17.09 -3.89 12.17
N THR A 33 -16.81 -4.69 11.15
CA THR A 33 -15.44 -5.02 10.72
C THR A 33 -15.03 -4.41 9.38
N TYR A 34 -15.97 -3.93 8.55
CA TYR A 34 -15.63 -3.32 7.25
C TYR A 34 -14.64 -2.16 7.34
N ALA A 35 -14.91 -1.16 8.19
CA ALA A 35 -13.99 -0.03 8.36
C ALA A 35 -12.63 -0.46 8.93
N PRO A 36 -12.56 -1.31 9.98
CA PRO A 36 -11.30 -1.91 10.43
C PRO A 36 -10.52 -2.66 9.34
N ILE A 37 -11.17 -3.47 8.51
CA ILE A 37 -10.53 -4.21 7.39
C ILE A 37 -9.87 -3.21 6.44
N LEU A 38 -10.62 -2.23 5.94
CA LEU A 38 -10.10 -1.22 5.01
C LEU A 38 -8.95 -0.42 5.61
N SER A 39 -9.04 -0.06 6.89
CA SER A 39 -7.99 0.68 7.58
C SER A 39 -6.71 -0.17 7.76
N THR A 40 -6.87 -1.47 8.02
CA THR A 40 -5.75 -2.40 8.25
C THR A 40 -4.96 -2.64 6.98
N ILE A 41 -5.63 -2.97 5.88
CA ILE A 41 -4.95 -3.26 4.60
C ILE A 41 -4.21 -2.03 4.04
N GLN A 42 -4.72 -0.83 4.32
CA GLN A 42 -4.04 0.43 4.00
C GLN A 42 -2.90 0.72 4.98
N GLY A 43 -3.13 0.58 6.28
CA GLY A 43 -2.15 0.86 7.32
C GLY A 43 -0.94 -0.08 7.30
N ARG A 44 -1.11 -1.29 6.75
CA ARG A 44 -0.05 -2.26 6.48
C ARG A 44 0.52 -2.17 5.07
N GLU A 45 0.08 -1.20 4.27
CA GLU A 45 0.58 -0.91 2.93
C GLU A 45 0.44 -2.07 1.94
N TYR A 46 -0.52 -2.98 2.14
CA TYR A 46 -0.87 -4.00 1.13
C TYR A 46 -1.60 -3.37 -0.06
N VAL A 47 -2.33 -2.28 0.20
CA VAL A 47 -2.99 -1.48 -0.83
C VAL A 47 -2.75 0.01 -0.59
N THR A 48 -2.81 0.79 -1.66
CA THR A 48 -2.78 2.25 -1.64
C THR A 48 -4.04 2.80 -2.30
N LYS A 49 -4.42 4.04 -1.95
CA LYS A 49 -5.60 4.71 -2.53
C LYS A 49 -5.15 5.77 -3.54
N THR A 50 -5.40 5.51 -4.81
CA THR A 50 -5.05 6.42 -5.92
C THR A 50 -6.34 6.86 -6.61
N LYS A 51 -6.58 8.19 -6.68
CA LYS A 51 -7.79 8.77 -7.27
C LYS A 51 -9.10 8.14 -6.75
N GLY A 52 -9.14 7.86 -5.44
CA GLY A 52 -10.32 7.29 -4.77
C GLY A 52 -10.49 5.76 -4.89
N SER A 53 -9.64 5.08 -5.65
CA SER A 53 -9.69 3.62 -5.84
C SER A 53 -8.46 2.92 -5.24
N PHE A 54 -8.62 1.67 -4.84
CA PHE A 54 -7.56 0.83 -4.32
C PHE A 54 -6.65 0.29 -5.42
N GLN A 55 -5.35 0.31 -5.14
CA GLN A 55 -4.32 -0.30 -5.95
C GLN A 55 -3.44 -1.17 -5.06
N PRO A 56 -3.32 -2.49 -5.35
CA PRO A 56 -2.40 -3.35 -4.62
C PRO A 56 -0.95 -2.88 -4.80
N THR A 57 -0.17 -2.98 -3.74
CA THR A 57 1.27 -2.72 -3.75
C THR A 57 2.03 -4.00 -4.08
N GLU A 58 3.31 -3.88 -4.39
CA GLU A 58 4.21 -5.03 -4.56
C GLU A 58 4.24 -5.90 -3.28
N LEU A 59 4.29 -5.27 -2.10
CA LEU A 59 4.17 -5.97 -0.82
C LEU A 59 2.85 -6.75 -0.72
N GLY A 60 1.74 -6.14 -1.14
CA GLY A 60 0.43 -6.78 -1.18
C GLY A 60 0.42 -8.03 -2.05
N PHE A 61 1.01 -7.96 -3.25
CA PHE A 61 1.14 -9.13 -4.13
C PHE A 61 2.01 -10.23 -3.50
N VAL A 62 3.21 -9.90 -3.05
CA VAL A 62 4.13 -10.89 -2.46
C VAL A 62 3.50 -11.59 -1.25
N VAL A 63 2.86 -10.84 -0.36
CA VAL A 63 2.20 -11.42 0.82
C VAL A 63 1.01 -12.27 0.40
N ASN A 64 0.18 -11.81 -0.53
CA ASN A 64 -0.96 -12.57 -1.03
C ASN A 64 -0.53 -13.91 -1.66
N ASP A 65 0.52 -13.88 -2.48
CA ASP A 65 1.00 -15.06 -3.20
C ASP A 65 1.58 -16.09 -2.23
N LEU A 66 2.37 -15.63 -1.23
CA LEU A 66 2.88 -16.49 -0.17
C LEU A 66 1.75 -17.11 0.66
N LEU A 67 0.77 -16.31 1.06
CA LEU A 67 -0.36 -16.83 1.83
C LEU A 67 -1.20 -17.82 1.02
N SER A 68 -1.43 -17.54 -0.26
CA SER A 68 -2.15 -18.44 -1.17
C SER A 68 -1.42 -19.76 -1.40
N GLN A 69 -0.08 -19.72 -1.43
CA GLN A 69 0.74 -20.91 -1.61
C GLN A 69 0.78 -21.81 -0.37
N TYR A 70 0.94 -21.23 0.82
CA TYR A 70 1.18 -22.00 2.06
C TYR A 70 -0.06 -22.17 2.94
N PHE A 71 -1.08 -21.33 2.76
CA PHE A 71 -2.32 -21.36 3.54
C PHE A 71 -3.58 -21.29 2.64
N PRO A 72 -3.67 -22.09 1.56
CA PRO A 72 -4.76 -21.99 0.58
C PRO A 72 -6.15 -22.15 1.22
N ASP A 73 -6.28 -23.06 2.19
CA ASP A 73 -7.56 -23.34 2.86
C ASP A 73 -8.01 -22.19 3.76
N ILE A 74 -7.10 -21.33 4.21
CA ILE A 74 -7.39 -20.26 5.18
C ILE A 74 -7.68 -18.94 4.48
N VAL A 75 -6.98 -18.65 3.38
CA VAL A 75 -7.24 -17.46 2.57
C VAL A 75 -8.34 -17.65 1.53
N ASP A 76 -8.96 -18.83 1.51
CA ASP A 76 -10.14 -19.08 0.70
C ASP A 76 -11.33 -18.22 1.16
N ILE A 77 -12.06 -17.71 0.16
CA ILE A 77 -13.22 -16.83 0.37
C ILE A 77 -14.33 -17.58 1.12
N ASN A 78 -14.62 -18.83 0.74
CA ASN A 78 -15.71 -19.60 1.34
C ASN A 78 -15.34 -20.01 2.76
N PHE A 79 -14.07 -20.36 3.01
CA PHE A 79 -13.59 -20.61 4.37
C PHE A 79 -13.82 -19.39 5.27
N THR A 80 -13.41 -18.21 4.81
CA THR A 80 -13.54 -16.96 5.56
C THR A 80 -15.01 -16.62 5.84
N ALA A 81 -15.89 -16.78 4.85
CA ALA A 81 -17.32 -16.54 5.00
C ALA A 81 -17.96 -17.50 6.01
N ARG A 82 -17.64 -18.80 5.91
CA ARG A 82 -18.11 -19.82 6.86
C ARG A 82 -17.66 -19.50 8.28
N MET A 83 -16.42 -19.06 8.49
CA MET A 83 -15.93 -18.71 9.82
C MET A 83 -16.78 -17.60 10.46
N GLU A 84 -17.21 -16.61 9.68
CA GLU A 84 -18.09 -15.55 10.18
C GLU A 84 -19.49 -16.10 10.56
N GLU A 85 -20.01 -17.07 9.80
CA GLU A 85 -21.27 -17.78 10.14
C GLU A 85 -21.12 -18.59 11.44
N GLU A 86 -20.02 -19.32 11.62
CA GLU A 86 -19.75 -20.08 12.85
C GLU A 86 -19.64 -19.17 14.08
N LEU A 87 -19.11 -17.96 13.91
CA LEU A 87 -19.07 -16.95 14.97
C LEU A 87 -20.47 -16.43 15.32
N ASP A 88 -21.34 -16.24 14.32
CA ASP A 88 -22.74 -15.86 14.55
C ASP A 88 -23.51 -17.01 15.24
N GLU A 89 -23.23 -18.27 14.90
CA GLU A 89 -23.82 -19.45 15.57
C GLU A 89 -23.48 -19.49 17.06
N ILE A 90 -22.24 -19.16 17.43
CA ILE A 90 -21.82 -19.04 18.84
C ILE A 90 -22.65 -17.98 19.57
N VAL A 91 -22.86 -16.81 18.95
CA VAL A 91 -23.66 -15.72 19.55
C VAL A 91 -25.10 -16.17 19.78
N SER A 92 -25.65 -16.98 18.87
CA SER A 92 -27.00 -17.54 18.98
C SER A 92 -27.12 -18.78 19.88
N GLU A 93 -26.07 -19.14 20.62
CA GLU A 93 -25.96 -20.34 21.47
C GLU A 93 -26.16 -21.68 20.73
N ASN A 94 -25.97 -21.67 19.40
CA ASN A 94 -26.11 -22.85 18.55
C ASN A 94 -24.80 -23.65 18.41
N ARG A 95 -23.68 -23.13 18.92
CA ARG A 95 -22.37 -23.79 18.88
C ARG A 95 -21.47 -23.34 20.04
N GLU A 96 -20.65 -24.25 20.55
CA GLU A 96 -19.67 -23.91 21.59
C GLU A 96 -18.39 -23.32 20.97
N TRP A 97 -17.96 -22.15 21.46
CA TRP A 97 -16.83 -21.41 20.91
C TRP A 97 -15.50 -22.18 20.98
N VAL A 98 -15.31 -23.00 22.02
CA VAL A 98 -14.08 -23.80 22.21
C VAL A 98 -13.90 -24.77 21.04
N HIS A 99 -14.98 -25.41 20.61
CA HIS A 99 -14.95 -26.34 19.47
C HIS A 99 -14.60 -25.62 18.17
N VAL A 100 -15.20 -24.46 17.88
CA VAL A 100 -14.88 -23.67 16.68
C VAL A 100 -13.40 -23.28 16.64
N VAL A 101 -12.86 -22.81 17.76
CA VAL A 101 -11.43 -22.45 17.86
C VAL A 101 -10.54 -23.68 17.69
N GLN A 102 -10.90 -24.81 18.28
CA GLN A 102 -10.13 -26.06 18.16
C GLN A 102 -10.14 -26.62 16.74
N ASP A 103 -11.29 -26.57 16.07
CA ASP A 103 -11.50 -27.00 14.68
C ASP A 103 -10.64 -26.17 13.71
N PHE A 104 -10.48 -24.87 13.97
CA PHE A 104 -9.56 -24.01 13.22
C PHE A 104 -8.09 -24.24 13.57
N TYR A 105 -7.75 -24.23 14.85
CA TYR A 105 -6.35 -24.18 15.29
C TYR A 105 -5.59 -25.47 14.98
N THR A 106 -6.21 -26.63 15.16
CA THR A 106 -5.56 -27.94 14.97
C THR A 106 -5.00 -28.15 13.55
N PRO A 107 -5.74 -27.87 12.46
CA PRO A 107 -5.17 -27.91 11.10
C PRO A 107 -4.25 -26.73 10.84
N PHE A 108 -4.58 -25.52 11.32
CA PHE A 108 -3.74 -24.33 11.12
C PHE A 108 -2.32 -24.50 11.67
N GLU A 109 -2.17 -25.08 12.86
CA GLU A 109 -0.87 -25.30 13.48
C GLU A 109 0.04 -26.17 12.61
N LYS A 110 -0.52 -27.19 11.96
CA LYS A 110 0.22 -28.06 11.03
C LYS A 110 0.67 -27.29 9.79
N SER A 111 -0.22 -26.49 9.21
CA SER A 111 0.10 -25.63 8.07
C SER A 111 1.17 -24.59 8.44
N LEU A 112 1.08 -24.03 9.65
CA LEU A 112 2.06 -23.07 10.17
C LEU A 112 3.44 -23.69 10.38
N GLN A 113 3.52 -24.89 10.96
CA GLN A 113 4.78 -25.62 11.12
C GLN A 113 5.42 -25.92 9.77
N ASN A 114 4.64 -26.37 8.79
CA ASN A 114 5.12 -26.63 7.43
C ASN A 114 5.62 -25.36 6.74
N ALA A 115 4.81 -24.29 6.79
CA ALA A 115 5.18 -22.98 6.25
C ALA A 115 6.46 -22.43 6.91
N THR A 116 6.62 -22.58 8.22
CA THR A 116 7.82 -22.08 8.93
C THR A 116 9.11 -22.79 8.47
N GLN A 117 9.01 -24.05 8.04
CA GLN A 117 10.16 -24.82 7.54
C GLN A 117 10.45 -24.55 6.06
N LEU A 118 9.40 -24.42 5.24
CA LEU A 118 9.52 -24.32 3.78
C LEU A 118 9.58 -22.89 3.26
N MET A 119 9.06 -21.92 4.01
CA MET A 119 9.03 -20.53 3.57
C MET A 119 10.42 -19.93 3.70
N GLU A 120 11.09 -19.77 2.57
CA GLU A 120 12.32 -19.00 2.51
C GLU A 120 12.03 -17.56 2.97
N LYS A 121 13.01 -16.93 3.65
CA LYS A 121 12.91 -15.52 4.00
C LYS A 121 12.91 -14.69 2.71
N VAL A 122 11.71 -14.43 2.19
CA VAL A 122 11.52 -13.57 1.03
C VAL A 122 11.99 -12.17 1.39
N LYS A 123 13.18 -11.82 0.92
CA LYS A 123 13.58 -10.43 0.83
C LYS A 123 12.86 -9.90 -0.41
N LEU A 124 11.89 -9.01 -0.20
CA LEU A 124 11.39 -8.20 -1.30
C LEU A 124 12.59 -7.61 -2.03
N PRO A 125 12.72 -7.80 -3.35
CA PRO A 125 13.79 -7.17 -4.09
C PRO A 125 13.70 -5.68 -3.81
N ASP A 126 14.75 -5.13 -3.22
CA ASP A 126 14.87 -3.69 -3.02
C ASP A 126 14.73 -3.05 -4.42
N GLU A 127 13.76 -2.13 -4.62
CA GLU A 127 13.68 -1.35 -5.87
C GLU A 127 14.99 -0.56 -6.00
N LEU A 128 15.92 -1.08 -6.79
CA LEU A 128 17.21 -0.43 -7.03
C LEU A 128 16.97 0.81 -7.86
N THR A 129 17.52 1.93 -7.41
CA THR A 129 17.52 3.18 -8.17
C THR A 129 18.79 3.31 -9.00
N GLU A 130 18.72 4.18 -10.00
CA GLU A 130 19.90 4.60 -10.78
C GLU A 130 20.88 5.46 -9.95
N GLU A 131 20.48 5.91 -8.75
CA GLU A 131 21.35 6.70 -7.88
C GLU A 131 22.40 5.80 -7.21
N VAL A 132 23.67 6.16 -7.37
CA VAL A 132 24.80 5.50 -6.71
C VAL A 132 25.05 6.11 -5.34
N CYS A 133 25.35 5.26 -4.36
CA CYS A 133 25.71 5.71 -3.03
C CYS A 133 27.05 6.45 -3.05
N PRO A 134 27.14 7.67 -2.50
CA PRO A 134 28.37 8.45 -2.47
C PRO A 134 29.45 7.86 -1.54
N GLU A 135 29.08 6.99 -0.59
CA GLU A 135 30.03 6.35 0.34
C GLU A 135 30.59 5.03 -0.19
N CYS A 136 29.74 4.21 -0.83
CA CYS A 136 30.05 2.81 -1.13
C CYS A 136 30.17 2.55 -2.65
N GLY A 137 29.70 3.46 -3.51
CA GLY A 137 29.64 3.28 -4.96
C GLY A 137 28.65 2.22 -5.44
N LYS A 138 27.90 1.58 -4.53
CA LYS A 138 26.83 0.62 -4.85
C LYS A 138 25.51 1.36 -5.12
N PRO A 139 24.57 0.77 -5.90
CA PRO A 139 23.27 1.38 -6.14
C PRO A 139 22.49 1.58 -4.83
N LEU A 140 21.71 2.66 -4.77
CA LEU A 140 20.74 2.88 -3.72
C LEU A 140 19.48 2.03 -3.99
N ALA A 141 18.81 1.68 -2.91
CA ALA A 141 17.62 0.86 -2.86
C ALA A 141 16.49 1.65 -2.20
N ILE A 142 15.29 1.65 -2.76
CA ILE A 142 14.11 2.22 -2.10
C ILE A 142 13.67 1.24 -1.01
N LYS A 143 13.69 1.69 0.23
CA LYS A 143 13.24 0.96 1.41
C LYS A 143 12.09 1.70 2.07
N MET A 144 11.25 0.96 2.77
CA MET A 144 10.15 1.53 3.54
C MET A 144 10.56 1.70 5.00
N GLY A 145 10.36 2.91 5.54
CA GLY A 145 10.62 3.22 6.94
C GLY A 145 9.41 3.86 7.61
N ARG A 146 9.53 4.18 8.90
CA ARG A 146 8.45 4.81 9.71
C ARG A 146 7.88 6.10 9.09
N TYR A 147 8.68 6.80 8.29
CA TYR A 147 8.33 8.09 7.69
C TYR A 147 8.05 8.01 6.18
N GLY A 148 7.85 6.81 5.65
CA GLY A 148 7.63 6.55 4.23
C GLY A 148 8.87 5.97 3.54
N LYS A 149 8.83 5.96 2.20
CA LYS A 149 9.92 5.48 1.36
C LYS A 149 11.20 6.31 1.60
N PHE A 150 12.35 5.65 1.67
CA PHE A 150 13.67 6.26 1.77
C PHE A 150 14.67 5.48 0.92
N LEU A 151 15.75 6.11 0.50
CA LEU A 151 16.83 5.46 -0.23
C LEU A 151 17.90 4.97 0.77
N ALA A 152 18.39 3.74 0.61
CA ALA A 152 19.47 3.17 1.41
C ALA A 152 20.55 2.52 0.52
N CYS A 153 21.84 2.54 0.90
CA CYS A 153 22.87 1.77 0.15
C CYS A 153 22.49 0.28 0.17
N SER A 154 22.45 -0.34 -1.01
CA SER A 154 22.27 -1.80 -1.18
C SER A 154 23.35 -2.62 -0.45
N GLY A 155 24.49 -2.00 -0.14
CA GLY A 155 25.59 -2.57 0.64
C GLY A 155 25.37 -2.64 2.15
N TYR A 156 24.19 -2.32 2.68
CA TYR A 156 23.87 -2.52 4.10
C TYR A 156 23.98 -4.02 4.48
N PRO A 157 24.57 -4.39 5.64
CA PRO A 157 24.99 -3.54 6.76
C PRO A 157 26.38 -2.89 6.65
N GLY A 158 27.15 -3.16 5.60
CA GLY A 158 28.51 -2.63 5.40
C GLY A 158 28.58 -1.13 5.08
N CYS A 159 27.51 -0.54 4.53
CA CYS A 159 27.35 0.91 4.38
C CYS A 159 25.96 1.31 4.87
N LYS A 160 25.92 2.34 5.75
CA LYS A 160 24.70 2.81 6.44
C LYS A 160 24.13 4.09 5.82
N TYR A 161 24.61 4.47 4.64
CA TYR A 161 24.11 5.64 3.93
C TYR A 161 22.60 5.52 3.68
N THR A 162 21.87 6.55 4.08
CA THR A 162 20.43 6.70 3.81
C THR A 162 20.13 8.12 3.36
N LYS A 163 19.19 8.26 2.44
CA LYS A 163 18.74 9.53 1.87
C LYS A 163 17.22 9.54 1.82
N SER A 164 16.61 10.71 2.00
CA SER A 164 15.15 10.83 1.84
C SER A 164 14.76 10.57 0.39
N TYR A 165 13.75 9.72 0.17
CA TYR A 165 13.19 9.52 -1.16
C TYR A 165 12.30 10.72 -1.48
N GLN A 166 12.74 11.58 -2.40
CA GLN A 166 11.99 12.74 -2.82
C GLN A 166 11.19 12.38 -4.07
N VAL A 167 9.87 12.27 -3.95
CA VAL A 167 8.99 12.11 -5.12
C VAL A 167 8.95 13.44 -5.84
N LYS A 168 9.73 13.56 -6.93
CA LYS A 168 9.72 14.73 -7.81
C LYS A 168 8.42 14.75 -8.60
N LEU A 169 7.71 15.87 -8.55
CA LEU A 169 6.42 16.03 -9.23
C LEU A 169 6.56 16.41 -10.71
N GLY A 170 7.77 16.74 -11.17
CA GLY A 170 8.02 17.32 -12.49
C GLY A 170 7.43 18.73 -12.65
N VAL A 171 7.12 19.40 -11.53
CA VAL A 171 6.58 20.77 -11.49
C VAL A 171 7.64 21.70 -10.90
N ASN A 172 7.88 22.83 -11.58
CA ASN A 172 8.79 23.85 -11.09
C ASN A 172 8.11 24.72 -10.03
N CYS A 173 8.86 25.02 -8.98
CA CYS A 173 8.45 25.94 -7.93
C CYS A 173 8.33 27.37 -8.50
N PRO A 174 7.25 28.09 -8.16
CA PRO A 174 7.03 29.46 -8.67
C PRO A 174 8.02 30.48 -8.09
N GLU A 175 8.64 30.21 -6.93
CA GLU A 175 9.61 31.12 -6.30
C GLU A 175 11.04 30.87 -6.76
N CYS A 176 11.46 29.60 -6.75
CA CYS A 176 12.86 29.19 -6.91
C CYS A 176 13.17 28.62 -8.31
N GLY A 177 12.14 28.28 -9.10
CA GLY A 177 12.27 27.54 -10.36
C GLY A 177 12.72 26.08 -10.21
N SER A 178 13.14 25.66 -9.02
CA SER A 178 13.55 24.28 -8.71
C SER A 178 12.35 23.33 -8.60
N GLU A 179 12.57 22.02 -8.73
CA GLU A 179 11.46 21.05 -8.68
C GLU A 179 10.74 21.02 -7.33
N LEU A 180 9.41 20.84 -7.37
CA LEU A 180 8.60 20.53 -6.19
C LEU A 180 8.66 19.03 -5.87
N VAL A 181 8.78 18.75 -4.57
CA VAL A 181 8.87 17.40 -4.03
C VAL A 181 7.77 17.15 -3.02
N GLU A 182 7.26 15.92 -2.99
CA GLU A 182 6.32 15.46 -1.96
C GLU A 182 7.04 15.24 -0.62
N ARG A 183 6.45 15.71 0.47
CA ARG A 183 6.96 15.59 1.84
C ARG A 183 5.83 15.23 2.80
N ILE A 184 6.19 14.55 3.90
CA ILE A 184 5.26 14.15 4.94
C ILE A 184 5.59 14.93 6.22
N SER A 185 4.58 15.60 6.79
CA SER A 185 4.72 16.33 8.05
C SER A 185 4.76 15.38 9.26
N ARG A 186 5.20 15.88 10.42
CA ARG A 186 5.16 15.10 11.69
C ARG A 186 3.76 14.58 12.04
N LYS A 187 2.70 15.23 11.56
CA LYS A 187 1.30 14.83 11.73
C LYS A 187 0.81 13.87 10.63
N LYS A 188 1.70 13.22 9.87
CA LYS A 188 1.41 12.32 8.74
C LYS A 188 0.57 12.95 7.61
N ARG A 189 0.55 14.28 7.48
CA ARG A 189 -0.08 14.96 6.33
C ARG A 189 0.94 15.17 5.22
N VAL A 190 0.54 14.84 4.00
CA VAL A 190 1.33 15.09 2.78
C VAL A 190 1.26 16.56 2.41
N PHE A 191 2.40 17.14 2.05
CA PHE A 191 2.52 18.50 1.52
C PHE A 191 3.61 18.52 0.45
N TYR A 192 3.61 19.55 -0.40
CA TYR A 192 4.53 19.69 -1.53
C TYR A 192 5.40 20.93 -1.33
N GLY A 193 6.72 20.79 -1.36
CA GLY A 193 7.64 21.91 -1.13
C GLY A 193 8.79 21.99 -2.13
N CYS A 194 9.46 23.15 -2.23
CA CYS A 194 10.64 23.32 -3.10
C CYS A 194 11.76 22.34 -2.64
N SER A 195 12.36 21.65 -3.61
CA SER A 195 13.53 20.78 -3.41
C SER A 195 14.71 21.52 -2.76
N ASN A 196 14.84 22.82 -3.03
CA ASN A 196 15.92 23.68 -2.53
C ASN A 196 15.68 24.23 -1.11
N TYR A 197 14.78 23.64 -0.31
CA TYR A 197 14.67 23.96 1.12
C TYR A 197 15.99 23.64 1.84
N PRO A 198 16.53 24.51 2.71
CA PRO A 198 15.90 25.68 3.35
C PRO A 198 16.01 27.02 2.60
N ASN A 199 16.68 27.08 1.45
CA ASN A 199 16.88 28.32 0.69
C ASN A 199 15.59 28.86 0.07
N CYS A 200 14.64 27.98 -0.25
CA CYS A 200 13.28 28.34 -0.65
C CYS A 200 12.28 27.62 0.26
N GLN A 201 11.36 28.39 0.85
CA GLN A 201 10.39 27.92 1.84
C GLN A 201 9.00 27.68 1.25
N PHE A 202 8.86 27.79 -0.07
CA PHE A 202 7.60 27.50 -0.75
C PHE A 202 7.07 26.10 -0.39
N ALA A 203 5.85 26.06 0.11
CA ALA A 203 5.13 24.84 0.44
C ALA A 203 3.63 25.00 0.18
N THR A 204 2.99 23.97 -0.37
CA THR A 204 1.54 23.89 -0.58
C THR A 204 1.01 22.56 -0.07
N ASN A 205 -0.22 22.56 0.44
CA ASN A 205 -0.90 21.33 0.87
C ASN A 205 -1.62 20.62 -0.31
N PHE A 206 -1.75 21.30 -1.44
CA PHE A 206 -2.49 20.84 -2.61
C PHE A 206 -1.51 20.35 -3.68
N LYS A 207 -1.85 19.24 -4.33
CA LYS A 207 -0.97 18.59 -5.31
C LYS A 207 -0.91 19.43 -6.59
N PRO A 208 0.24 20.02 -6.94
CA PRO A 208 0.34 20.82 -8.13
C PRO A 208 0.16 19.97 -9.39
N LEU A 209 -0.53 20.54 -10.38
CA LEU A 209 -0.65 19.96 -11.70
C LEU A 209 0.64 20.20 -12.51
N PRO A 210 1.02 19.27 -13.41
CA PRO A 210 2.20 19.41 -14.27
C PRO A 210 2.12 20.58 -15.24
N GLN A 211 0.92 21.04 -15.57
CA GLN A 211 0.73 22.16 -16.50
C GLN A 211 0.64 23.49 -15.73
N PRO A 212 1.43 24.51 -16.11
CA PRO A 212 1.32 25.85 -15.53
C PRO A 212 0.02 26.53 -15.99
N CYS A 213 -0.46 27.51 -15.22
CA CYS A 213 -1.66 28.26 -15.58
C CYS A 213 -1.52 28.95 -16.95
N PRO A 214 -2.42 28.70 -17.92
CA PRO A 214 -2.30 29.27 -19.26
C PRO A 214 -2.49 30.80 -19.31
N LYS A 215 -3.02 31.42 -18.24
CA LYS A 215 -3.25 32.87 -18.17
C LYS A 215 -2.11 33.64 -17.49
N CYS A 216 -1.46 33.06 -16.48
CA CYS A 216 -0.47 33.77 -15.66
C CYS A 216 0.84 33.02 -15.45
N GLY A 217 0.97 31.79 -15.97
CA GLY A 217 2.14 30.94 -15.77
C GLY A 217 2.30 30.42 -14.34
N GLY A 218 1.38 30.74 -13.43
CA GLY A 218 1.43 30.35 -12.02
C GLY A 218 1.16 28.87 -11.80
N LEU A 219 1.58 28.39 -10.62
CA LEU A 219 1.36 27.03 -10.15
C LEU A 219 -0.16 26.76 -10.01
N LEU A 220 -0.68 25.77 -10.73
CA LEU A 220 -2.04 25.26 -10.51
C LEU A 220 -1.98 24.16 -9.45
N THR A 221 -2.75 24.31 -8.38
CA THR A 221 -2.81 23.37 -7.24
C THR A 221 -4.21 22.88 -6.99
#